data_AF-A0A3D2XK12-F1
#
_entry.id   AF-A0A3D2XK12-F1
#
_cell.length_a   1.000
_cell.length_b   1.000
_cell.length_c   1.000
_cell.angle_alpha   90.00
_cell.angle_beta   90.00
_cell.angle_gamma   90.00
#
_symmetry.space_group_name_H-M   'P 1'
#
loop_
_entity.id
_entity.type
_entity.pdbx_description
1 polymer ?
#
loop_
_entity_poly.entity_id
_entity_poly.type
_entity_poly.pdbx_seq_one_letter_code
_entity_poly.pdbx_strand_id
1 'polypeptide(L)'
;LRKFGELIGMAFQIKDDLFDYGSRKIGKPTGIDIKEQKMTLPLIYTLNNCSNKDRHWIVNSIKRYNKDPKRVKAVIAFVKESGGLDYAVSKMKDFQTQALELIQHYPESKYKEALVMMVNYVIDRNK
;
A
#
# COMPACT_ATOMS: atom_id res chain seq x y z
N LEU A 1 1.86 11.14 -21.75
CA LEU A 1 1.44 9.92 -21.02
C LEU A 1 2.46 9.37 -20.01
N ARG A 2 3.74 9.77 -19.98
CA ARG A 2 4.71 9.26 -18.97
C ARG A 2 4.22 9.42 -17.53
N LYS A 3 3.78 10.63 -17.16
CA LYS A 3 3.29 10.93 -15.81
C LYS A 3 2.05 10.12 -15.40
N PHE A 4 1.16 9.84 -16.36
CA PHE A 4 0.01 8.96 -16.14
C PHE A 4 0.44 7.55 -15.75
N GLY A 5 1.40 6.98 -16.49
CA GLY A 5 1.98 5.66 -16.17
C GLY A 5 2.68 5.64 -14.81
N GLU A 6 3.44 6.69 -14.49
CA GLU A 6 4.08 6.83 -13.16
C GLU A 6 3.05 6.81 -12.03
N LEU A 7 1.97 7.59 -12.12
CA LEU A 7 0.95 7.68 -11.08
C LEU A 7 0.21 6.34 -10.86
N ILE A 8 -0.13 5.64 -11.95
CA ILE A 8 -0.77 4.33 -11.85
C ILE A 8 0.19 3.29 -11.28
N GLY A 9 1.47 3.33 -11.67
CA GLY A 9 2.49 2.47 -11.11
C GLY A 9 2.62 2.66 -9.59
N MET A 10 2.58 3.90 -9.11
CA MET A 10 2.59 4.21 -7.67
C MET A 10 1.34 3.67 -6.96
N ALA A 11 0.14 3.90 -7.52
CA ALA A 11 -1.10 3.35 -6.98
C ALA A 11 -1.08 1.80 -6.94
N PHE A 12 -0.59 1.16 -7.99
CA PHE A 12 -0.47 -0.29 -8.07
C PHE A 12 0.47 -0.84 -7.00
N GLN A 13 1.65 -0.24 -6.81
CA GLN A 13 2.60 -0.68 -5.80
C GLN A 13 2.04 -0.54 -4.38
N ILE A 14 1.40 0.59 -4.07
CA ILE A 14 0.77 0.78 -2.75
C ILE A 14 -0.31 -0.28 -2.50
N LYS A 15 -1.08 -0.64 -3.53
CA LYS A 15 -2.06 -1.72 -3.41
C LYS A 15 -1.41 -3.07 -3.12
N ASP A 16 -0.31 -3.40 -3.79
CA ASP A 16 0.42 -4.65 -3.56
C ASP A 16 0.94 -4.72 -2.12
N ASP A 17 1.53 -3.63 -1.63
CA ASP A 17 1.96 -3.48 -0.24
C ASP A 17 0.77 -3.68 0.72
N LEU A 18 -0.39 -3.06 0.46
CA LEU A 18 -1.59 -3.19 1.29
C LEU A 18 -2.10 -4.64 1.37
N PHE A 19 -1.95 -5.44 0.31
CA PHE A 19 -2.33 -6.84 0.32
C PHE A 19 -1.50 -7.71 1.28
N ASP A 20 -0.28 -7.29 1.64
CA ASP A 20 0.57 -8.02 2.58
C ASP A 20 0.12 -7.86 4.04
N TYR A 21 -0.63 -6.79 4.35
CA TYR A 21 -1.17 -6.50 5.68
C TYR A 21 -2.61 -7.01 5.90
N GLY A 22 -3.33 -7.32 4.82
CA GLY A 22 -4.72 -7.77 4.87
C GLY A 22 -4.89 -9.21 5.35
N SER A 23 -6.07 -9.54 5.88
CA SER A 23 -6.46 -10.93 6.15
C SER A 23 -6.86 -11.62 4.85
N ARG A 24 -5.93 -12.26 4.14
CA ARG A 24 -6.31 -13.14 3.02
C ARG A 24 -7.16 -14.31 3.54
N LYS A 25 -8.05 -14.81 2.68
CA LYS A 25 -8.73 -16.11 2.88
C LYS A 25 -7.67 -17.15 3.24
N ILE A 26 -7.98 -17.90 4.29
CA ILE A 26 -7.25 -19.02 4.92
C ILE A 26 -6.14 -19.62 4.02
N GLY A 27 -4.89 -19.58 4.50
CA GLY A 27 -3.78 -20.41 3.97
C GLY A 27 -2.63 -19.69 3.24
N LYS A 28 -2.65 -18.37 3.04
CA LYS A 28 -1.49 -17.63 2.49
C LYS A 28 -0.73 -16.83 3.57
N PRO A 29 0.62 -16.80 3.52
CA PRO A 29 1.41 -16.02 4.47
C PRO A 29 1.22 -14.52 4.24
N THR A 30 0.84 -13.80 5.30
CA THR A 30 0.87 -12.33 5.38
C THR A 30 2.17 -11.87 6.04
N GLY A 31 2.51 -10.60 5.91
CA GLY A 31 3.73 -10.03 6.48
C GLY A 31 5.01 -10.49 5.78
N ILE A 32 4.94 -10.81 4.49
CA ILE A 32 6.11 -11.11 3.66
C ILE A 32 7.02 -9.89 3.60
N ASP A 33 6.47 -8.68 3.45
CA ASP A 33 7.28 -7.48 3.36
C ASP A 33 8.04 -7.21 4.67
N ILE A 34 7.40 -7.46 5.81
CA ILE A 34 8.08 -7.38 7.12
C ILE A 34 9.17 -8.45 7.23
N LYS A 35 8.90 -9.69 6.78
CA LYS A 35 9.89 -10.78 6.74
C LYS A 35 11.09 -10.44 5.86
N GLU A 36 10.87 -9.74 4.77
CA GLU A 36 11.90 -9.27 3.84
C GLU A 36 12.51 -7.92 4.25
N GLN A 37 12.11 -7.37 5.39
CA GLN A 37 12.58 -6.09 5.93
C GLN A 37 12.32 -4.89 5.00
N LYS A 38 11.30 -4.98 4.16
CA LYS A 38 10.86 -3.89 3.28
C LYS A 38 10.17 -2.81 4.09
N MET A 39 10.47 -1.56 3.73
CA MET A 39 9.88 -0.37 4.34
C MET A 39 8.73 0.13 3.46
N THR A 40 7.58 -0.52 3.53
CA THR A 40 6.40 -0.14 2.73
C THR A 40 5.71 1.12 3.27
N LEU A 41 4.88 1.76 2.45
CA LEU A 41 4.24 3.03 2.81
C LEU A 41 3.43 2.99 4.13
N PRO A 42 2.62 1.94 4.41
CA PRO A 42 1.92 1.83 5.70
C PRO A 42 2.85 1.86 6.91
N LEU A 43 3.99 1.17 6.80
CA LEU A 43 4.99 1.08 7.86
C LEU A 43 5.76 2.40 8.04
N ILE A 44 6.15 3.05 6.94
CA ILE A 44 6.81 4.36 6.99
C ILE A 44 5.91 5.38 7.70
N TYR A 45 4.63 5.43 7.34
CA TYR A 45 3.67 6.32 8.01
C TYR A 45 3.57 6.01 9.51
N THR A 46 3.42 4.73 9.86
CA THR A 46 3.32 4.28 11.25
C THR A 46 4.54 4.72 12.07
N LEU A 47 5.75 4.53 11.55
CA LEU A 47 6.98 4.93 12.23
C LEU A 47 7.03 6.45 12.44
N ASN A 48 6.53 7.24 11.49
CA ASN A 48 6.48 8.70 11.57
C ASN A 48 5.42 9.24 12.53
N ASN A 49 4.43 8.44 12.94
CA ASN A 49 3.31 8.88 13.76
C ASN A 49 3.18 8.11 15.09
N CYS A 50 4.20 7.36 15.50
CA CYS A 50 4.22 6.65 16.77
C CYS A 50 5.21 7.25 17.78
N SER A 51 5.12 6.82 19.04
CA SER A 51 6.06 7.25 20.07
C SER A 51 7.48 6.79 19.77
N ASN A 52 8.49 7.46 20.34
CA ASN A 52 9.87 7.01 20.22
C ASN A 52 10.07 5.57 20.72
N LYS A 53 9.37 5.17 21.79
CA LYS A 53 9.42 3.81 22.33
C LYS A 53 8.91 2.79 21.31
N ASP A 54 7.76 3.05 20.70
CA ASP A 54 7.15 2.15 19.72
C ASP A 54 7.99 2.09 18.45
N ARG A 55 8.48 3.25 17.96
CA ARG A 55 9.41 3.32 16.82
C ARG A 55 10.62 2.40 17.04
N HIS A 56 11.27 2.48 18.20
CA HIS A 56 12.41 1.60 18.52
C HIS A 56 12.00 0.13 18.55
N TRP A 57 10.86 -0.20 19.14
CA TRP A 57 10.36 -1.56 19.20
C TRP A 57 10.03 -2.13 17.80
N ILE A 58 9.37 -1.35 16.93
CA ILE A 58 9.02 -1.75 15.56
C ILE A 58 10.29 -1.97 14.75
N VAL A 59 11.22 -1.01 14.75
CA VAL A 59 12.49 -1.12 14.01
C VAL A 59 13.30 -2.33 14.48
N ASN A 60 13.39 -2.57 15.79
CA ASN A 60 14.06 -3.75 16.33
C ASN A 60 13.34 -5.04 15.92
N SER A 61 12.01 -5.04 15.92
CA SER A 61 11.19 -6.18 15.49
C SER A 61 11.47 -6.55 14.04
N ILE A 62 11.58 -5.57 13.14
CA ILE A 62 11.91 -5.78 11.72
C ILE A 62 13.37 -6.24 11.56
N LYS A 63 14.33 -5.60 12.24
CA LYS A 63 15.75 -5.90 12.04
C LYS A 63 16.18 -7.25 12.60
N ARG A 64 15.61 -7.66 13.74
CA ARG A 64 16.10 -8.83 14.51
C ARG A 64 15.08 -9.95 14.66
N TYR A 65 13.80 -9.68 14.45
CA TYR A 65 12.70 -10.61 14.72
C TYR A 65 11.72 -10.73 13.55
N ASN A 66 12.13 -10.35 12.34
CA ASN A 66 11.30 -10.42 11.12
C ASN A 66 10.84 -11.83 10.77
N LYS A 67 11.47 -12.88 11.30
CA LYS A 67 11.06 -14.28 11.11
C LYS A 67 10.19 -14.83 12.24
N ASP A 68 10.01 -14.10 13.34
CA ASP A 68 9.15 -14.50 14.46
C ASP A 68 7.68 -14.22 14.12
N PRO A 69 6.83 -15.26 13.96
CA PRO A 69 5.44 -15.07 13.56
C PRO A 69 4.62 -14.22 14.54
N LYS A 70 4.90 -14.29 15.85
CA LYS A 70 4.19 -13.49 16.86
C LYS A 70 4.60 -12.02 16.75
N ARG A 71 5.90 -11.78 16.56
CA ARG A 71 6.44 -10.43 16.39
C ARG A 71 5.91 -9.75 15.13
N VAL A 72 5.92 -10.47 14.01
CA VAL A 72 5.39 -9.98 12.72
C VAL A 72 3.91 -9.63 12.85
N LYS A 73 3.10 -10.51 13.47
CA LYS A 73 1.67 -10.23 13.71
C LYS A 73 1.47 -8.99 14.57
N ALA A 74 2.28 -8.80 15.61
CA ALA A 74 2.19 -7.61 16.47
C ALA A 74 2.56 -6.32 15.72
N VAL A 75 3.56 -6.34 14.85
CA VAL A 75 3.89 -5.19 13.99
C VAL A 75 2.74 -4.89 13.02
N ILE A 76 2.16 -5.90 12.36
CA ILE A 76 1.01 -5.72 11.46
C ILE A 76 -0.17 -5.09 12.21
N ALA A 77 -0.50 -5.60 13.40
CA ALA A 77 -1.57 -5.06 14.23
C ALA A 77 -1.32 -3.60 14.58
N PHE A 78 -0.10 -3.26 14.99
CA PHE A 78 0.28 -1.89 15.31
C PHE A 78 0.17 -0.94 14.11
N VAL A 79 0.60 -1.37 12.92
CA VAL A 79 0.46 -0.60 11.67
C VAL A 79 -1.02 -0.32 11.36
N LYS A 80 -1.88 -1.30 11.59
CA LYS A 80 -3.34 -1.15 11.41
C LYS A 80 -3.93 -0.18 12.43
N GLU A 81 -3.61 -0.34 13.71
CA GLU A 81 -4.12 0.51 14.80
C GLU A 81 -3.64 1.96 14.70
N SER A 82 -2.44 2.18 14.16
CA SER A 82 -1.86 3.52 13.95
C SER A 82 -2.37 4.22 12.69
N GLY A 83 -3.33 3.65 11.95
CA GLY A 83 -3.88 4.23 10.73
C GLY A 83 -2.95 4.17 9.50
N GLY A 84 -1.88 3.35 9.55
CA GLY A 84 -0.92 3.23 8.44
C GLY A 84 -1.55 2.67 7.16
N LEU A 85 -2.49 1.74 7.30
CA LEU A 85 -3.24 1.20 6.15
C LEU A 85 -4.16 2.26 5.54
N ASP A 86 -4.89 3.00 6.37
CA ASP A 86 -5.82 4.04 5.90
C ASP A 86 -5.09 5.17 5.19
N TYR A 87 -3.92 5.57 5.70
CA TYR A 87 -3.06 6.54 5.04
C TYR A 87 -2.59 6.06 3.66
N ALA A 88 -2.14 4.80 3.56
CA ALA A 88 -1.71 4.23 2.29
C ALA A 88 -2.87 4.12 1.29
N VAL A 89 -4.07 3.72 1.73
CA VAL A 89 -5.29 3.71 0.90
C VAL A 89 -5.62 5.12 0.40
N SER A 90 -5.51 6.13 1.25
CA SER A 90 -5.72 7.53 0.87
C SER A 90 -4.72 7.97 -0.22
N LYS A 91 -3.42 7.72 -0.03
CA LYS A 91 -2.39 8.05 -1.03
C LYS A 91 -2.57 7.30 -2.36
N MET A 92 -3.01 6.05 -2.29
CA MET A 92 -3.33 5.26 -3.47
C MET A 92 -4.46 5.89 -4.29
N LYS A 93 -5.53 6.36 -3.62
CA LYS A 93 -6.66 7.07 -4.26
C LYS A 93 -6.26 8.46 -4.77
N ASP A 94 -5.36 9.16 -4.08
CA ASP A 94 -4.80 10.43 -4.55
C ASP A 94 -4.11 10.25 -5.91
N PHE A 95 -3.31 9.19 -6.07
CA PHE A 95 -2.63 8.90 -7.34
C PHE A 95 -3.58 8.46 -8.45
N GLN A 96 -4.62 7.68 -8.11
CA GLN A 96 -5.70 7.34 -9.03
C GLN A 96 -6.37 8.60 -9.58
N THR A 97 -6.75 9.52 -8.70
CA THR A 97 -7.44 10.78 -9.05
C THR A 97 -6.58 11.62 -9.99
N GLN A 98 -5.31 11.84 -9.61
CA GLN A 98 -4.36 12.58 -10.46
C GLN A 98 -4.16 11.94 -11.84
N ALA A 99 -4.17 10.60 -11.93
CA ALA A 99 -4.06 9.92 -13.21
C ALA A 99 -5.30 10.15 -14.10
N LEU A 100 -6.51 10.12 -13.53
CA LEU A 100 -7.75 10.40 -14.27
C LEU A 100 -7.82 11.85 -14.75
N GLU A 101 -7.46 12.81 -13.90
CA GLU A 101 -7.40 14.24 -14.25
C GLU A 101 -6.46 14.49 -15.45
N LEU A 102 -5.31 13.82 -15.49
CA LEU A 102 -4.35 13.97 -16.59
C LEU A 102 -4.88 13.56 -17.96
N ILE A 103 -5.90 12.69 -18.03
CA ILE A 103 -6.47 12.23 -19.30
C ILE A 103 -7.85 12.83 -19.60
N GLN A 104 -8.39 13.63 -18.67
CA GLN A 104 -9.74 14.18 -18.79
C GLN A 104 -9.92 15.07 -20.03
N HIS A 105 -8.89 15.82 -20.41
CA HIS A 105 -8.90 16.75 -21.55
C HIS A 105 -8.81 16.07 -22.93
N TYR A 106 -8.51 14.77 -23.00
CA TYR A 106 -8.50 14.06 -24.27
C TYR A 106 -9.93 13.86 -24.80
N PRO A 107 -10.12 13.86 -26.14
CA PRO A 107 -11.41 13.55 -26.75
C PRO A 107 -11.93 12.18 -26.31
N GLU A 108 -13.25 12.07 -26.18
CA GLU A 108 -13.91 10.78 -25.93
C GLU A 108 -13.56 9.78 -27.03
N SER A 109 -13.09 8.61 -26.63
CA SER A 109 -12.66 7.55 -27.53
C SER A 109 -12.52 6.24 -26.75
N LYS A 110 -12.59 5.12 -27.48
CA LYS A 110 -12.31 3.78 -26.93
C LYS A 110 -10.96 3.68 -26.20
N TYR A 111 -9.98 4.50 -26.58
CA TYR A 111 -8.66 4.54 -25.94
C TYR A 111 -8.70 5.25 -24.59
N LYS A 112 -9.38 6.42 -24.50
CA LYS A 112 -9.60 7.14 -23.24
C LYS A 112 -10.39 6.27 -22.26
N GLU A 113 -11.46 5.63 -22.73
CA GLU A 113 -12.26 4.69 -21.93
C GLU A 113 -11.41 3.52 -21.40
N ALA A 114 -10.56 2.92 -22.23
CA ALA A 114 -9.67 1.84 -21.81
C ALA A 114 -8.67 2.29 -20.73
N LEU A 115 -8.12 3.50 -20.84
CA LEU A 115 -7.22 4.07 -19.83
C LEU A 115 -7.94 4.34 -18.50
N VAL A 116 -9.16 4.89 -18.54
CA VAL A 116 -10.00 5.09 -17.34
C VAL A 116 -10.32 3.75 -16.68
N MET A 117 -10.70 2.75 -17.47
CA MET A 117 -10.98 1.40 -16.98
C MET A 117 -9.73 0.77 -16.33
N MET A 118 -8.55 0.94 -16.93
CA MET A 118 -7.29 0.45 -16.37
C MET A 118 -7.00 1.08 -15.01
N VAL A 119 -7.17 2.41 -14.87
CA VAL A 119 -6.95 3.13 -13.61
C VAL A 119 -7.86 2.59 -12.50
N ASN A 120 -9.16 2.47 -12.77
CA ASN A 120 -10.13 2.00 -11.78
C ASN A 120 -9.90 0.52 -11.43
N TYR A 121 -9.54 -0.29 -12.41
CA TYR A 121 -9.25 -1.70 -12.20
C TYR A 121 -8.06 -1.95 -11.25
N VAL A 122 -7.02 -1.12 -11.38
CA VAL A 122 -5.86 -1.19 -10.47
C VAL A 122 -6.33 -1.00 -9.03
N ILE A 123 -7.29 -0.13 -8.74
CA ILE A 123 -7.74 0.19 -7.38
C ILE A 123 -8.83 -0.77 -6.85
N ASP A 124 -9.79 -1.18 -7.68
CA ASP A 124 -11.02 -1.83 -7.21
C ASP A 124 -11.02 -3.37 -7.21
N ARG A 125 -9.92 -4.05 -7.59
CA ARG A 125 -9.87 -5.53 -7.54
C ARG A 125 -10.18 -6.10 -6.14
N ASN A 126 -11.45 -6.42 -5.90
CA ASN A 126 -12.00 -7.31 -4.85
C ASN A 126 -12.16 -8.74 -5.42
N LYS A 127 -11.10 -9.33 -5.98
CA LYS A 127 -11.11 -10.72 -6.42
C LYS A 127 -10.01 -11.52 -5.74
#